data_AF-A0A7V5NV15-F1
#
_entry.id   AF-A0A7V5NV15-F1
#
_cell.length_a   1.000
_cell.length_b   1.000
_cell.length_c   1.000
_cell.angle_alpha   90.00
_cell.angle_beta   90.00
_cell.angle_gamma   90.00
#
_symmetry.space_group_name_H-M   'P 1'
#
loop_
_entity.id
_entity.type
_entity.pdbx_description
1 polymer ?
#
loop_
_entity_poly.entity_id
_entity_poly.type
_entity_poly.pdbx_seq_one_letter_code
_entity_poly.pdbx_strand_id
1 'polypeptide(L)' 'MVGFINRKNELRTLEDIYSSGSSSLVVIYGRRRVGKTELSRQFIKGKKAVYFFIEIKPETLVLKDIE' A
#
# COMPACT_ATOMS: atom_id res chain seq x y z
N MET A 1 -21.89 7.24 4.16
CA MET A 1 -20.65 6.47 3.88
C MET A 1 -19.85 7.26 2.86
N VAL A 2 -18.70 7.82 3.23
CA VAL A 2 -17.90 8.65 2.30
C VAL A 2 -17.03 7.71 1.47
N GLY A 3 -17.20 7.74 0.14
CA GLY A 3 -16.41 6.91 -0.78
C GLY A 3 -14.94 7.31 -0.83
N PHE A 4 -14.10 6.49 -1.47
CA PHE A 4 -12.73 6.87 -1.79
C PHE A 4 -12.75 7.88 -2.94
N ILE A 5 -12.35 9.13 -2.67
CA ILE A 5 -12.41 10.24 -3.63
C ILE A 5 -11.00 10.55 -4.14
N ASN A 6 -10.91 10.87 -5.44
CA ASN A 6 -9.67 11.20 -6.15
C ASN A 6 -8.70 9.99 -6.25
N ARG A 7 -7.43 10.24 -6.59
CA ARG A 7 -6.34 9.25 -6.72
C ARG A 7 -6.51 8.22 -7.85
N LYS A 8 -7.34 8.55 -8.85
CA LYS A 8 -7.60 7.67 -10.01
C LYS A 8 -6.33 7.38 -10.81
N ASN A 9 -5.47 8.39 -10.99
CA ASN A 9 -4.24 8.25 -11.75
C ASN A 9 -3.23 7.38 -11.00
N GLU A 10 -3.06 7.62 -9.70
CA GLU A 10 -2.15 6.82 -8.87
C GLU A 10 -2.60 5.35 -8.79
N LEU A 11 -3.91 5.09 -8.64
CA LEU A 11 -4.45 3.73 -8.69
C LEU A 11 -4.17 3.08 -10.06
N ARG A 12 -4.44 3.79 -11.15
CA ARG A 12 -4.18 3.29 -12.50
C ARG A 12 -2.70 2.93 -12.69
N THR A 13 -1.78 3.78 -12.25
CA THR A 13 -0.34 3.47 -12.30
C THR A 13 0.00 2.19 -11.53
N LEU A 14 -0.59 1.99 -10.34
CA LEU A 14 -0.38 0.75 -9.58
C LEU A 14 -0.94 -0.48 -10.29
N GLU A 15 -2.12 -0.38 -10.92
CA GLU A 15 -2.70 -1.47 -11.72
C GLU A 15 -1.86 -1.81 -12.96
N ASP A 16 -1.40 -0.78 -13.68
CA ASP A 16 -0.58 -0.96 -14.88
C ASP A 16 0.72 -1.70 -14.52
N ILE A 17 1.38 -1.29 -13.42
CA ILE A 17 2.58 -1.98 -12.89
C ILE A 17 2.26 -3.42 -12.48
N TYR A 18 1.17 -3.65 -11.75
CA TYR A 18 0.75 -4.98 -11.30
C TYR A 18 0.45 -5.92 -12.47
N SER A 19 -0.15 -5.41 -13.54
CA SER A 19 -0.48 -6.16 -14.76
C SER A 19 0.71 -6.43 -15.68
N SER A 20 1.86 -5.77 -15.47
CA SER A 20 3.03 -5.88 -16.35
C SER A 20 3.65 -7.28 -16.42
N GLY A 21 3.28 -8.19 -15.50
CA GLY A 21 3.84 -9.54 -15.40
C GLY A 21 5.29 -9.59 -14.92
N SER A 22 5.90 -8.44 -14.64
CA SER A 22 7.28 -8.29 -14.17
C SER A 22 7.31 -8.01 -12.66
N SER A 23 8.39 -8.46 -12.00
CA SER A 23 8.60 -8.12 -10.59
C SER A 23 8.87 -6.62 -10.46
N SER A 24 8.14 -5.95 -9.56
CA SER A 24 8.19 -4.50 -9.40
C SER A 24 8.24 -4.09 -7.93
N LEU A 25 9.03 -3.06 -7.63
CA LEU A 25 9.06 -2.40 -6.31
C LEU A 25 8.52 -0.98 -6.45
N VAL A 26 7.46 -0.66 -5.70
CA VAL A 26 6.83 0.67 -5.72
C VAL A 26 6.93 1.31 -4.34
N VAL A 27 7.43 2.55 -4.31
CA VAL A 27 7.52 3.36 -3.08
C VAL A 27 6.49 4.49 -3.14
N ILE A 28 5.50 4.46 -2.23
CA ILE A 28 4.49 5.53 -2.11
C ILE A 28 4.96 6.53 -1.04
N TYR A 29 5.40 7.72 -1.45
CA TYR A 29 5.90 8.77 -0.56
C TYR A 29 5.04 10.05 -0.59
N GLY A 30 5.28 10.97 0.36
CA GLY A 30 4.56 12.25 0.46
C GLY A 30 4.27 12.67 1.91
N ARG A 31 3.65 13.84 2.11
CA ARG A 31 3.39 14.43 3.43
C ARG A 31 2.55 13.51 4.34
N ARG A 32 2.67 13.67 5.66
CA ARG A 32 1.85 12.93 6.65
C ARG A 32 0.36 13.23 6.42
N ARG A 33 -0.51 12.22 6.55
CA ARG A 33 -1.99 12.30 6.40
C ARG A 33 -2.56 12.60 5.00
N VAL A 34 -1.79 12.50 3.92
CA VAL A 34 -2.30 12.69 2.54
C VAL A 34 -3.05 11.49 1.93
N GLY A 35 -3.29 10.43 2.73
CA GLY A 35 -4.03 9.25 2.29
C GLY A 35 -3.19 8.14 1.63
N LYS A 36 -1.87 8.10 1.81
CA LYS A 36 -0.99 7.05 1.24
C LYS A 36 -1.38 5.63 1.69
N THR A 37 -1.62 5.46 2.98
CA THR A 37 -2.09 4.19 3.55
C THR A 37 -3.41 3.77 2.92
N GLU A 38 -4.34 4.71 2.77
CA GLU A 38 -5.64 4.42 2.16
C GLU A 38 -5.49 4.05 0.68
N LEU A 39 -4.63 4.74 -0.08
CA LEU A 39 -4.31 4.38 -1.47
C LEU A 39 -3.83 2.93 -1.58
N SER A 40 -2.89 2.51 -0.72
CA SER A 40 -2.39 1.13 -0.72
C SER A 40 -3.50 0.12 -0.37
N ARG A 41 -4.37 0.45 0.60
CA ARG A 41 -5.50 -0.41 1.00
C ARG A 41 -6.54 -0.53 -0.10
N GLN A 42 -6.81 0.53 -0.85
CA GLN A 42 -7.74 0.50 -1.98
C GLN A 42 -7.17 -0.31 -3.14
N PHE A 43 -5.88 -0.13 -3.46
CA PHE A 43 -5.20 -0.87 -4.52
C PHE A 43 -5.27 -2.39 -4.30
N ILE A 44 -5.06 -2.87 -3.07
CA ILE A 44 -5.07 -4.33 -2.80
C ILE A 44 -6.47 -4.94 -2.73
N LYS A 45 -7.57 -4.16 -2.80
CA LYS A 45 -8.92 -4.72 -2.72
C LYS A 45 -9.18 -5.68 -3.87
N GLY A 46 -9.69 -6.87 -3.55
CA GLY A 46 -9.99 -7.92 -4.53
C GLY A 46 -8.75 -8.60 -5.13
N LYS A 47 -7.55 -8.31 -4.63
CA LYS A 47 -6.30 -8.94 -5.07
C LYS A 47 -5.79 -9.92 -4.03
N LYS A 48 -5.07 -10.95 -4.47
CA LYS A 48 -4.29 -11.81 -3.57
C LYS A 48 -3.07 -11.01 -3.08
N ALA A 49 -3.17 -10.45 -1.88
CA ALA A 49 -2.18 -9.57 -1.30
C ALA A 49 -1.97 -9.85 0.18
N VAL A 50 -0.77 -9.55 0.68
CA VAL A 50 -0.46 -9.52 2.11
C VAL A 50 -0.22 -8.07 2.50
N TYR A 51 -0.85 -7.62 3.59
CA TYR A 51 -0.71 -6.27 4.10
C TYR A 51 0.02 -6.31 5.44
N PHE A 52 1.26 -5.82 5.44
CA PHE A 52 2.07 -5.69 6.64
C PHE A 52 2.07 -4.24 7.11
N PHE A 53 1.61 -4.02 8.34
CA PHE A 53 1.73 -2.73 9.01
C PHE A 53 2.89 -2.80 9.99
N ILE A 54 3.92 -1.99 9.77
CA ILE A 54 5.09 -1.93 10.63
C ILE A 54 5.04 -0.60 11.40
N GLU A 55 5.01 -0.71 12.73
CA GLU A 55 5.16 0.44 13.61
C GLU A 55 6.65 0.82 13.74
N ILE A 56 6.91 2.09 14.08
CA ILE A 56 8.27 2.53 14.39
C ILE A 56 8.60 2.02 15.80
N LYS A 57 9.18 0.82 15.86
CA LYS A 57 9.63 0.13 17.07
C LYS A 57 11.03 -0.45 16.82
N PRO A 58 11.80 -0.80 17.88
CA PRO A 58 13.02 -1.58 17.75
C PRO A 58 12.80 -2.86 16.92
N GLU A 59 13.77 -3.22 16.09
CA GLU A 59 13.70 -4.36 15.16
C GLU A 59 13.28 -5.67 15.84
N THR A 60 13.81 -5.94 17.03
CA THR A 60 13.51 -7.15 17.82
C THR A 60 12.04 -7.27 18.20
N LEU A 61 11.31 -6.17 18.31
CA LEU A 61 9.87 -6.18 18.61
C LEU A 61 9.05 -6.37 17.33
N VAL A 62 9.48 -5.78 16.21
CA VAL A 62 8.78 -5.93 14.92
C VAL A 62 8.82 -7.38 14.44
N LEU A 63 9.95 -8.07 14.61
CA LEU A 63 10.09 -9.48 14.18
C LEU A 63 9.16 -10.42 14.95
N LYS A 64 8.94 -10.17 16.25
CA LYS A 64 8.00 -10.94 17.08
C LYS A 64 6.54 -10.79 16.66
N ASP A 65 6.20 -9.70 15.98
CA ASP A 65 4.83 -9.45 15.51
C ASP A 65 4.52 -10.22 14.21
N ILE A 66 5.53 -10.82 13.55
CA ILE A 66 5.43 -11.52 12.27
C ILE A 66 5.55 -13.05 12.43
N GLU A 67 6.10 -13.51 13.56
CA GLU A 67 6.25 -14.92 13.96
C GLU A 67 4.94 -15.51 14.51
#